data_AF-A0A971JWD7-F1
#
_entry.id   AF-A0A971JWD7-F1
#
_cell.length_a   1.000
_cell.length_b   1.000
_cell.length_c   1.000
_cell.angle_alpha   90.00
_cell.angle_beta   90.00
_cell.angle_gamma   90.00
#
_symmetry.space_group_name_H-M   'P 1'
#
loop_
_entity.id
_entity.type
_entity.pdbx_description
1 polymer ?
#
loop_
_entity_poly.entity_id
_entity_poly.type
_entity_poly.pdbx_seq_one_letter_code
_entity_poly.pdbx_strand_id
1 'polypeptide(L)'
;MADRPVVIVSNRGPLSFRREADGSLLGRRGAGGLVSGVAPLVAGTDTVWVAAALSDADRDAAASGAIEAEGLRVRLVAPDPDDLALAYDVVSNQTLWYVHHGMLDRYREPTFDAPWFEAWEAYRRVNAAFADAVAEIAPRGAAVLVQDYHLALLAPALAAARPDVELVHFTHTPFAHPEE
;
A
#
# COMPACT_ATOMS: atom_id res chain seq x y z
N MET A 1 -24.36 -2.14 18.03
CA MET A 1 -23.16 -1.38 17.63
C MET A 1 -23.34 -1.03 16.17
N ALA A 2 -23.26 0.25 15.80
CA ALA A 2 -23.17 0.58 14.38
C ALA A 2 -21.91 -0.09 13.82
N ASP A 3 -21.99 -0.60 12.59
CA ASP A 3 -20.86 -1.24 11.95
C ASP A 3 -19.72 -0.23 11.80
N ARG A 4 -18.50 -0.60 12.22
CA ARG A 4 -17.38 0.35 12.22
C ARG A 4 -16.91 0.57 10.77
N PRO A 5 -16.69 1.81 10.30
CA PRO A 5 -16.13 2.03 8.98
C PRO A 5 -14.76 1.36 8.84
N VAL A 6 -14.48 0.77 7.69
CA VAL A 6 -13.22 0.06 7.42
C VAL A 6 -12.51 0.71 6.22
N VAL A 7 -11.20 0.86 6.35
CA VAL A 7 -10.28 1.22 5.27
C VAL A 7 -9.24 0.11 5.18
N ILE A 8 -9.02 -0.46 3.99
CA ILE A 8 -7.94 -1.40 3.74
C ILE A 8 -6.83 -0.66 3.00
N VAL A 9 -5.57 -0.91 3.35
CA VAL A 9 -4.42 -0.29 2.71
C VAL A 9 -3.43 -1.37 2.30
N SER A 10 -3.07 -1.43 1.03
CA SER A 10 -2.07 -2.38 0.52
C SER A 10 -1.30 -1.80 -0.65
N ASN A 11 -0.07 -2.25 -0.87
CA ASN A 11 0.70 -1.76 -2.04
C ASN A 11 -0.04 -2.06 -3.36
N ARG A 12 -0.49 -3.30 -3.56
CA ARG A 12 -1.30 -3.69 -4.72
C ARG A 12 -2.78 -3.74 -4.36
N GLY A 13 -3.61 -3.09 -5.17
CA GLY A 13 -5.06 -3.04 -4.98
C GLY A 13 -5.83 -4.14 -5.72
N PRO A 14 -7.16 -4.19 -5.55
CA PRO A 14 -8.01 -5.16 -6.21
C PRO A 14 -8.38 -4.76 -7.64
N LEU A 15 -7.96 -3.57 -8.10
CA LEU A 15 -8.18 -3.05 -9.45
C LEU A 15 -6.86 -2.56 -10.04
N SER A 16 -6.72 -2.74 -11.34
CA SER A 16 -5.69 -2.13 -12.20
C SER A 16 -6.33 -1.62 -13.47
N PHE A 17 -5.79 -0.59 -14.08
CA PHE A 17 -6.36 0.06 -15.25
C PHE A 17 -5.48 -0.14 -16.48
N ARG A 18 -6.12 -0.25 -17.64
CA ARG A 18 -5.45 -0.23 -18.94
C ARG A 18 -6.11 0.81 -19.83
N ARG A 19 -5.29 1.54 -20.59
CA ARG A 19 -5.78 2.43 -21.63
C ARG A 19 -6.20 1.62 -22.86
N GLU A 20 -7.44 1.83 -23.29
CA GLU A 20 -7.99 1.28 -24.53
C GLU A 20 -7.65 2.18 -25.73
N ALA A 21 -7.86 1.68 -26.95
CA ALA A 21 -7.50 2.39 -28.18
C ALA A 21 -8.26 3.72 -28.38
N ASP A 22 -9.44 3.85 -27.77
CA ASP A 22 -10.26 5.07 -27.78
C ASP A 22 -9.86 6.08 -26.68
N GLY A 23 -8.84 5.75 -25.89
CA GLY A 23 -8.35 6.57 -24.78
C GLY A 23 -9.07 6.35 -23.45
N SER A 24 -10.12 5.53 -23.40
CA SER A 24 -10.82 5.18 -22.15
C SER A 24 -9.98 4.27 -21.25
N LEU A 25 -10.27 4.27 -19.95
CA LEU A 25 -9.62 3.41 -18.97
C LEU A 25 -10.51 2.22 -18.65
N LEU A 26 -10.01 1.02 -18.95
CA LEU A 26 -10.67 -0.24 -18.60
C LEU A 26 -10.11 -0.78 -17.29
N GLY A 27 -10.96 -0.80 -16.26
CA GLY A 27 -10.65 -1.46 -15.00
C GLY A 27 -10.63 -2.98 -15.14
N ARG A 28 -9.63 -3.62 -14.54
CA ARG A 28 -9.49 -5.08 -14.44
C ARG A 28 -9.26 -5.48 -13.00
N ARG A 29 -9.83 -6.60 -12.58
CA ARG A 29 -9.52 -7.19 -11.27
C ARG A 29 -8.02 -7.47 -11.16
N GLY A 30 -7.42 -6.96 -10.10
CA GLY A 30 -6.09 -7.33 -9.65
C GLY A 30 -6.07 -8.81 -9.26
N ALA A 31 -4.93 -9.46 -9.47
CA ALA A 31 -4.67 -10.82 -9.03
C ALA A 31 -3.83 -10.81 -7.74
N GLY A 32 -4.04 -11.78 -6.86
CA GLY A 32 -3.23 -11.97 -5.65
C GLY A 32 -4.02 -12.55 -4.49
N GLY A 33 -3.32 -13.22 -3.55
CA GLY A 33 -3.94 -13.91 -2.42
C GLY A 33 -4.76 -12.99 -1.52
N LEU A 34 -4.26 -11.78 -1.25
CA LEU A 34 -4.97 -10.75 -0.49
C LEU A 34 -6.27 -10.33 -1.21
N VAL A 35 -6.20 -10.02 -2.50
CA VAL A 35 -7.36 -9.61 -3.30
C VAL A 35 -8.40 -10.72 -3.33
N SER A 36 -8.00 -11.96 -3.61
CA SER A 36 -8.92 -13.10 -3.65
C SER A 36 -9.58 -13.40 -2.31
N GLY A 37 -8.87 -13.19 -1.20
CA GLY A 37 -9.37 -13.47 0.15
C GLY A 37 -10.26 -12.37 0.71
N VAL A 38 -9.93 -11.10 0.43
CA VAL A 38 -10.57 -9.94 1.08
C VAL A 38 -11.63 -9.27 0.20
N ALA A 39 -11.43 -9.19 -1.12
CA ALA A 39 -12.37 -8.49 -2.00
C ALA A 39 -13.83 -9.00 -1.91
N PRO A 40 -14.10 -10.32 -1.85
CA PRO A 40 -15.47 -10.82 -1.69
C PRO A 40 -16.13 -10.42 -0.37
N LEU A 41 -15.35 -10.14 0.69
CA LEU A 41 -15.85 -9.78 2.01
C LEU A 41 -16.29 -8.32 2.09
N VAL A 42 -15.70 -7.45 1.24
CA VAL A 42 -15.92 -6.01 1.28
C VAL A 42 -16.70 -5.48 0.08
N ALA A 43 -16.95 -6.33 -0.93
CA ALA A 43 -17.77 -5.99 -2.07
C ALA A 43 -19.20 -5.62 -1.64
N GLY A 44 -19.69 -4.47 -2.11
CA GLY A 44 -21.01 -3.93 -1.77
C GLY A 44 -21.08 -3.26 -0.40
N THR A 45 -19.96 -3.18 0.34
CA THR A 45 -19.86 -2.43 1.59
C THR A 45 -19.34 -1.01 1.35
N ASP A 46 -19.35 -0.20 2.40
CA ASP A 46 -18.76 1.15 2.34
C ASP A 46 -17.23 1.18 2.53
N THR A 47 -16.58 0.00 2.56
CA THR A 47 -15.13 -0.12 2.73
C THR A 47 -14.38 0.50 1.56
N VAL A 48 -13.40 1.36 1.88
CA VAL A 48 -12.49 1.93 0.88
C VAL A 48 -11.17 1.17 0.90
N TRP A 49 -10.72 0.73 -0.27
CA TRP A 49 -9.42 0.09 -0.45
C TRP A 49 -8.41 1.08 -1.05
N VAL A 50 -7.43 1.50 -0.26
CA VAL A 50 -6.33 2.38 -0.67
C VAL A 50 -5.19 1.53 -1.23
N ALA A 51 -4.72 1.84 -2.43
CA ALA A 51 -3.61 1.12 -3.08
C ALA A 51 -2.73 2.01 -3.95
N ALA A 52 -1.52 1.56 -4.32
CA ALA A 52 -0.66 2.33 -5.23
C ALA A 52 -1.18 2.26 -6.67
N ALA A 53 -1.03 3.36 -7.40
CA ALA A 53 -1.10 3.39 -8.84
C ALA A 53 0.22 2.81 -9.41
N LEU A 54 0.15 1.69 -10.11
CA LEU A 54 1.33 0.93 -10.57
C LEU A 54 1.63 1.12 -12.06
N SER A 55 0.82 1.91 -12.76
CA SER A 55 0.94 2.21 -14.17
C SER A 55 0.46 3.62 -14.48
N ASP A 56 0.81 4.16 -15.64
CA ASP A 56 0.29 5.46 -16.09
C ASP A 56 -1.23 5.46 -16.18
N ALA A 57 -1.84 4.36 -16.62
CA ALA A 57 -3.29 4.20 -16.65
C ALA A 57 -3.91 4.23 -15.23
N ASP A 58 -3.24 3.64 -14.24
CA ASP A 58 -3.67 3.75 -12.83
C ASP A 58 -3.53 5.19 -12.31
N ARG A 59 -2.48 5.92 -12.72
CA ARG A 59 -2.27 7.32 -12.33
C ARG A 59 -3.33 8.23 -12.93
N ASP A 60 -3.67 8.03 -14.19
CA ASP A 60 -4.76 8.72 -14.87
C ASP A 60 -6.10 8.43 -14.17
N ALA A 61 -6.33 7.18 -13.76
CA ALA A 61 -7.51 6.82 -12.97
C ALA A 61 -7.50 7.50 -11.59
N ALA A 62 -6.36 7.53 -10.92
CA ALA A 62 -6.18 8.14 -9.59
C ALA A 62 -6.49 9.64 -9.58
N ALA A 63 -6.25 10.35 -10.69
CA ALA A 63 -6.56 11.76 -10.84
C ALA A 63 -8.08 12.05 -10.81
N SER A 64 -8.91 11.05 -11.08
CA SER A 64 -10.38 11.17 -11.02
C SER A 64 -10.96 10.93 -9.61
N GLY A 65 -10.13 10.61 -8.62
CA GLY A 65 -10.55 10.38 -7.23
C GLY A 65 -10.82 8.91 -6.90
N ALA A 66 -11.79 8.66 -6.03
CA ALA A 66 -12.20 7.29 -5.68
C ALA A 66 -12.93 6.63 -6.85
N ILE A 67 -12.61 5.37 -7.11
CA ILE A 67 -13.11 4.59 -8.24
C ILE A 67 -13.99 3.47 -7.71
N GLU A 68 -15.19 3.36 -8.25
CA GLU A 68 -16.10 2.26 -7.95
C GLU A 68 -16.14 1.30 -9.13
N ALA A 69 -15.75 0.05 -8.90
CA ALA A 69 -15.90 -1.01 -9.88
C ALA A 69 -16.18 -2.35 -9.18
N GLU A 70 -17.11 -3.12 -9.74
CA GLU A 70 -17.45 -4.46 -9.26
C GLU A 70 -17.85 -4.52 -7.77
N GLY A 71 -18.49 -3.46 -7.26
CA GLY A 71 -18.88 -3.33 -5.86
C GLY A 71 -17.73 -2.97 -4.91
N LEU A 72 -16.53 -2.71 -5.42
CA LEU A 72 -15.38 -2.26 -4.64
C LEU A 72 -15.20 -0.75 -4.81
N ARG A 73 -14.87 -0.07 -3.71
CA ARG A 73 -14.43 1.33 -3.71
C ARG A 73 -12.92 1.37 -3.53
N VAL A 74 -12.22 1.94 -4.50
CA VAL A 74 -10.75 1.97 -4.52
C VAL A 74 -10.25 3.41 -4.59
N ARG A 75 -9.29 3.75 -3.73
CA ARG A 75 -8.52 5.00 -3.81
C ARG A 75 -7.10 4.67 -4.22
N LEU A 76 -6.71 5.09 -5.42
CA LEU A 76 -5.33 4.94 -5.88
C LEU A 76 -4.48 6.11 -5.41
N VAL A 77 -3.32 5.82 -4.82
CA VAL A 77 -2.26 6.77 -4.44
C VAL A 77 -1.23 6.75 -5.55
N ALA A 78 -0.83 7.92 -6.03
CA ALA A 78 0.17 8.05 -7.09
C ALA A 78 1.44 8.74 -6.56
N PRO A 79 2.28 8.08 -5.74
CA PRO A 79 3.60 8.60 -5.37
C PRO A 79 4.45 8.86 -6.62
N ASP A 80 5.58 9.53 -6.49
CA ASP A 80 6.54 9.63 -7.59
C ASP A 80 6.92 8.20 -8.10
N PRO A 81 6.97 7.94 -9.43
CA PRO A 81 7.29 6.62 -9.96
C PRO A 81 8.66 6.09 -9.52
N ASP A 82 9.66 6.96 -9.45
CA ASP A 82 11.02 6.58 -9.06
C ASP A 82 11.07 6.27 -7.56
N ASP A 83 10.35 7.06 -6.75
CA ASP A 83 10.19 6.76 -5.33
C ASP A 83 9.51 5.41 -5.10
N LEU A 84 8.45 5.12 -5.85
CA LEU A 84 7.72 3.87 -5.74
C LEU A 84 8.60 2.68 -6.12
N ALA A 85 9.39 2.81 -7.19
CA ALA A 85 10.32 1.77 -7.62
C ALA A 85 11.41 1.53 -6.56
N LEU A 86 12.07 2.58 -6.06
CA LEU A 86 13.08 2.45 -5.02
C LEU A 86 12.53 1.86 -3.72
N ALA A 87 11.36 2.32 -3.28
CA ALA A 87 10.68 1.81 -2.09
C ALA A 87 10.31 0.32 -2.22
N TYR A 88 9.83 -0.08 -3.39
CA TYR A 88 9.33 -1.44 -3.64
C TYR A 88 10.48 -2.42 -3.92
N ASP A 89 11.42 -2.09 -4.79
CA ASP A 89 12.46 -3.02 -5.24
C ASP A 89 13.61 -3.08 -4.22
N VAL A 90 14.14 -1.94 -3.78
CA VAL A 90 15.35 -1.89 -2.94
C VAL A 90 15.01 -2.09 -1.46
N VAL A 91 14.05 -1.32 -0.93
CA VAL A 91 13.73 -1.40 0.50
C VAL A 91 12.84 -2.59 0.79
N SER A 92 11.70 -2.73 0.09
CA SER A 92 10.73 -3.78 0.41
C SER A 92 11.21 -5.17 -0.04
N ASN A 93 11.36 -5.41 -1.35
CA ASN A 93 11.55 -6.76 -1.88
C ASN A 93 13.01 -7.25 -1.90
N GLN A 94 13.98 -6.36 -1.71
CA GLN A 94 15.38 -6.74 -1.51
C GLN A 94 15.76 -6.69 -0.02
N THR A 95 15.69 -5.51 0.62
CA THR A 95 16.18 -5.37 2.01
C THR A 95 15.26 -6.06 3.03
N LEU A 96 14.02 -5.58 3.19
CA LEU A 96 13.07 -6.07 4.21
C LEU A 96 12.71 -7.53 3.98
N TRP A 97 12.49 -7.93 2.72
CA TRP A 97 12.24 -9.32 2.38
C TRP A 97 13.37 -10.24 2.85
N TYR A 98 14.63 -9.93 2.54
CA TYR A 98 15.74 -10.80 2.94
C TYR A 98 15.94 -10.80 4.46
N VAL A 99 15.81 -9.65 5.11
CA VAL A 99 15.85 -9.52 6.58
C VAL A 99 14.78 -10.42 7.21
N HIS A 100 13.52 -10.27 6.80
CA HIS A 100 12.39 -11.01 7.36
C HIS A 100 12.44 -12.53 7.11
N HIS A 101 13.21 -12.99 6.12
CA HIS A 101 13.35 -14.41 5.80
C HIS A 101 14.71 -15.01 6.25
N GLY A 102 15.54 -14.25 6.96
CA GLY A 102 16.86 -14.73 7.40
C GLY A 102 17.81 -15.08 6.24
N MET A 103 17.67 -14.39 5.10
CA MET A 103 18.40 -14.68 3.86
C MET A 103 19.62 -13.80 3.64
N LEU A 104 19.93 -12.89 4.56
CA LEU A 104 21.09 -12.01 4.43
C LEU A 104 22.41 -12.79 4.55
N ASP A 105 23.24 -12.74 3.49
CA ASP A 105 24.66 -13.09 3.60
C ASP A 105 25.38 -11.97 4.36
N ARG A 106 25.42 -12.06 5.69
CA ARG A 106 26.00 -11.04 6.59
C ARG A 106 27.43 -10.61 6.24
N TYR A 107 28.15 -11.40 5.44
CA TYR A 107 29.51 -11.07 5.01
C TYR A 107 29.57 -10.24 3.72
N ARG A 108 28.48 -10.16 2.94
CA ARG A 108 28.43 -9.51 1.63
C ARG A 108 27.26 -8.53 1.45
N GLU A 109 26.14 -8.77 2.12
CA GLU A 109 24.88 -8.02 1.94
C GLU A 109 24.13 -7.84 3.27
N PRO A 110 23.38 -6.74 3.44
CA PRO A 110 23.24 -5.61 2.53
C PRO A 110 24.39 -4.61 2.71
N THR A 111 24.74 -3.88 1.65
CA THR A 111 25.60 -2.69 1.76
C THR A 111 24.70 -1.46 1.93
N PHE A 112 24.84 -0.76 3.05
CA PHE A 112 24.11 0.47 3.34
C PHE A 112 24.92 1.68 2.85
N ASP A 113 24.92 1.90 1.54
CA ASP A 113 25.59 3.01 0.87
C ASP A 113 24.63 4.16 0.53
N ALA A 114 25.13 5.21 -0.12
CA ALA A 114 24.33 6.37 -0.49
C ALA A 114 23.08 6.02 -1.33
N PRO A 115 23.15 5.15 -2.35
CA PRO A 115 21.96 4.64 -3.05
C PRO A 115 20.92 4.00 -2.14
N TRP A 116 21.35 3.19 -1.15
CA TRP A 116 20.41 2.61 -0.21
C TRP A 116 19.69 3.66 0.64
N PHE A 117 20.41 4.68 1.13
CA PHE A 117 19.79 5.76 1.90
C PHE A 117 18.84 6.62 1.07
N GLU A 118 19.11 6.80 -0.22
CA GLU A 118 18.16 7.42 -1.16
C GLU A 118 16.88 6.60 -1.27
N ALA A 119 17.01 5.28 -1.42
CA ALA A 119 15.87 4.37 -1.47
C ALA A 119 15.08 4.34 -0.15
N TRP A 120 15.76 4.47 1.00
CA TRP A 120 15.12 4.59 2.30
C TRP A 120 14.27 5.87 2.41
N GLU A 121 14.78 7.00 1.93
CA GLU A 121 13.99 8.23 1.90
C GLU A 121 12.81 8.15 0.93
N ALA A 122 12.96 7.48 -0.21
CA ALA A 122 11.84 7.15 -1.10
C ALA A 122 10.78 6.29 -0.39
N TYR A 123 11.19 5.24 0.33
CA TYR A 123 10.29 4.40 1.12
C TYR A 123 9.51 5.18 2.18
N ARG A 124 10.16 6.14 2.84
CA ARG A 124 9.51 7.08 3.78
C ARG A 124 8.49 7.97 3.07
N ARG A 125 8.84 8.54 1.90
CA ARG A 125 7.93 9.38 1.10
C ARG A 125 6.69 8.62 0.62
N VAL A 126 6.87 7.38 0.15
CA VAL A 126 5.75 6.51 -0.24
C VAL A 126 4.83 6.24 0.95
N ASN A 127 5.39 5.83 2.10
CA ASN A 127 4.59 5.57 3.31
C ASN A 127 3.82 6.81 3.79
N ALA A 128 4.44 8.00 3.72
CA ALA A 128 3.78 9.26 4.03
C ALA A 128 2.63 9.56 3.07
N ALA A 129 2.82 9.37 1.76
CA ALA A 129 1.76 9.58 0.76
C ALA A 129 0.54 8.67 1.00
N PHE A 130 0.77 7.43 1.42
CA PHE A 130 -0.31 6.53 1.84
C PHE A 130 -0.99 6.99 3.14
N ALA A 131 -0.23 7.43 4.15
CA ALA A 131 -0.78 7.96 5.38
C ALA A 131 -1.67 9.18 5.12
N ASP A 132 -1.24 10.10 4.26
CA ASP A 132 -2.00 11.29 3.87
C ASP A 132 -3.29 10.91 3.14
N ALA A 133 -3.22 9.98 2.18
CA ALA A 133 -4.39 9.51 1.45
C ALA A 133 -5.42 8.85 2.38
N VAL A 134 -4.97 8.07 3.37
CA VAL A 134 -5.86 7.47 4.38
C VAL A 134 -6.44 8.55 5.29
N ALA A 135 -5.62 9.51 5.73
CA ALA A 135 -6.07 10.59 6.61
C ALA A 135 -7.16 11.46 5.97
N GLU A 136 -7.09 11.66 4.66
CA GLU A 136 -8.06 12.40 3.85
C GLU A 136 -9.42 11.66 3.78
N ILE A 137 -9.41 10.35 3.56
CA ILE A 137 -10.63 9.59 3.21
C ILE A 137 -11.24 8.82 4.37
N ALA A 138 -10.48 8.51 5.42
CA ALA A 138 -10.94 7.65 6.49
C ALA A 138 -12.09 8.31 7.27
N PRO A 139 -13.27 7.69 7.38
CA PRO A 139 -14.34 8.20 8.24
C PRO A 139 -13.89 8.31 9.70
N ARG A 140 -14.59 9.14 10.48
CA ARG A 140 -14.30 9.29 11.91
C ARG A 140 -14.43 7.95 12.63
N GLY A 141 -13.41 7.54 13.38
CA GLY A 141 -13.44 6.27 14.13
C GLY A 141 -13.24 5.01 13.28
N ALA A 142 -12.72 5.14 12.05
CA ALA A 142 -12.52 4.00 11.16
C ALA A 142 -11.46 2.99 11.67
N ALA A 143 -11.65 1.71 11.30
CA ALA A 143 -10.57 0.73 11.27
C ALA A 143 -9.69 1.00 10.05
N VAL A 144 -8.38 1.05 10.22
CA VAL A 144 -7.42 1.06 9.12
C VAL A 144 -6.62 -0.24 9.15
N LEU A 145 -6.82 -1.09 8.14
CA LEU A 145 -6.18 -2.39 8.01
C LEU A 145 -5.03 -2.28 7.01
N VAL A 146 -3.82 -2.03 7.52
CA VAL A 146 -2.60 -1.92 6.72
C VAL A 146 -2.03 -3.30 6.45
N GLN A 147 -1.75 -3.58 5.18
CA GLN A 147 -1.30 -4.87 4.70
C GLN A 147 0.15 -4.79 4.25
N ASP A 148 0.95 -5.61 4.92
CA ASP A 148 2.30 -6.03 4.58
C ASP A 148 3.42 -5.00 4.80
N TYR A 149 4.66 -5.50 4.83
CA TYR A 149 5.86 -4.74 5.17
C TYR A 149 6.17 -3.57 4.21
N HIS A 150 5.53 -3.51 3.04
CA HIS A 150 5.62 -2.37 2.11
C HIS A 150 5.16 -1.04 2.75
N LEU A 151 4.28 -1.10 3.73
CA LEU A 151 3.64 0.06 4.36
C LEU A 151 3.91 0.13 5.88
N ALA A 152 5.05 -0.38 6.33
CA ALA A 152 5.38 -0.50 7.75
C ALA A 152 5.57 0.84 8.48
N LEU A 153 5.83 1.94 7.74
CA LEU A 153 6.04 3.27 8.31
C LEU A 153 4.80 4.18 8.26
N LEU A 154 3.66 3.65 7.80
CA LEU A 154 2.42 4.42 7.67
C LEU A 154 1.88 4.87 9.02
N ALA A 155 1.95 4.00 10.03
CA ALA A 155 1.20 4.16 11.29
C ALA A 155 1.55 5.43 12.08
N PRO A 156 2.82 5.82 12.31
CA PRO A 156 3.15 7.00 13.09
C PRO A 156 2.59 8.30 12.49
N ALA A 157 2.71 8.49 11.17
CA ALA A 157 2.21 9.67 10.49
C ALA A 157 0.68 9.75 10.55
N LEU A 158 0.00 8.63 10.30
CA LEU A 158 -1.45 8.57 10.38
C LEU A 158 -1.96 8.81 11.80
N ALA A 159 -1.35 8.22 12.83
CA ALA A 159 -1.77 8.40 14.22
C ALA A 159 -1.62 9.85 14.69
N ALA A 160 -0.59 10.56 14.22
CA ALA A 160 -0.41 11.98 14.50
C ALA A 160 -1.50 12.85 13.84
N ALA A 161 -1.86 12.55 12.58
CA ALA A 161 -2.87 13.29 11.83
C ALA A 161 -4.31 12.94 12.25
N ARG A 162 -4.55 11.68 12.62
CA ARG A 162 -5.88 11.09 12.87
C ARG A 162 -5.86 10.26 14.16
N PRO A 163 -5.79 10.89 15.34
CA PRO A 163 -5.82 10.16 16.61
C PRO A 163 -7.16 9.45 16.87
N ASP A 164 -8.18 9.68 16.03
CA ASP A 164 -9.49 9.04 16.12
C ASP A 164 -9.60 7.69 15.41
N VAL A 165 -8.65 7.32 14.53
CA VAL A 165 -8.70 6.04 13.82
C VAL A 165 -7.95 4.94 14.59
N GLU A 166 -8.39 3.71 14.42
CA GLU A 166 -7.69 2.54 14.97
C GLU A 166 -7.00 1.77 13.86
N LEU A 167 -5.69 1.61 13.98
CA LEU A 167 -4.86 0.95 12.98
C LEU A 167 -4.50 -0.47 13.39
N VAL A 168 -4.60 -1.39 12.44
CA VAL A 168 -4.07 -2.75 12.53
C VAL A 168 -3.09 -2.92 11.37
N HIS A 169 -1.86 -3.34 11.68
CA HIS A 169 -0.87 -3.72 10.67
C HIS A 169 -0.72 -5.24 10.66
N PHE A 170 -0.81 -5.85 9.48
CA PHE A 170 -0.59 -7.28 9.29
C PHE A 170 0.58 -7.52 8.34
N THR A 171 1.66 -8.09 8.84
CA THR A 171 2.83 -8.50 8.04
C THR A 171 2.61 -9.93 7.53
N HIS A 172 2.71 -10.15 6.22
CA HIS A 172 2.45 -11.47 5.62
C HIS A 172 3.68 -12.39 5.63
N THR A 173 4.86 -11.81 5.80
CA THR A 173 6.13 -12.54 5.93
C THR A 173 6.36 -13.00 7.36
N PRO A 174 7.35 -13.87 7.61
CA PRO A 174 7.94 -13.98 8.94
C PRO A 174 8.50 -12.62 9.40
N PHE A 175 8.92 -12.56 10.65
CA PHE A 175 9.64 -11.42 11.19
C PHE A 175 11.04 -11.88 11.57
N ALA A 176 12.04 -11.04 11.29
CA ALA A 176 13.44 -11.35 11.54
C ALA A 176 13.70 -11.64 13.02
N HIS A 177 14.64 -12.53 13.31
CA HIS A 177 15.08 -12.73 14.69
C HIS A 177 15.78 -11.45 15.21
N PRO A 178 15.68 -11.09 16.50
CA PRO A 178 16.35 -9.89 17.02
C PRO A 178 17.89 -9.84 16.85
N GLU A 179 18.51 -10.98 16.54
CA GLU A 179 19.96 -11.13 16.30
C GLU A 179 20.34 -11.26 14.81
N GLU A 180 19.34 -11.19 13.92
CA GLU A 180 19.51 -10.96 12.48
C GLU A 180 19.55 -9.47 12.19
#